data_AF-A0A178VPI4-F1
#
_entry.id   AF-A0A178VPI4-F1
#
_cell.length_a   1.000
_cell.length_b   1.000
_cell.length_c   1.000
_cell.angle_alpha   90.00
_cell.angle_beta   90.00
_cell.angle_gamma   90.00
#
_symmetry.space_group_name_H-M   'P 1'
#
loop_
_entity.id
_entity.type
_entity.pdbx_description
1 polymer ?
#
loop_
_entity_poly.entity_id
_entity_poly.type
_entity_poly.pdbx_seq_one_letter_code
_entity_poly.pdbx_strand_id
1 'polypeptide(L)'
;MLCHFPFPNDLDPDSIYRNKKSSLEKMGYRGALSIKAYVDKEKFTDGLVSVYSDAGIEIIIPRDESESARVHSLLVDIAMWALENPAT
;
A
#
# COMPACT_ATOMS: atom_id res chain seq x y z
N MET A 1 -7.28 -4.29 -16.46
CA MET A 1 -7.37 -2.85 -16.16
C MET A 1 -6.25 -2.51 -15.17
N LEU A 2 -5.46 -1.46 -15.42
CA LEU A 2 -4.21 -1.18 -14.71
C LEU A 2 -4.46 -0.68 -13.27
N CYS A 3 -3.56 -1.01 -12.35
CA CYS A 3 -3.51 -0.38 -11.03
C CYS A 3 -3.32 1.13 -11.26
N HIS A 4 -4.16 2.00 -10.70
CA HIS A 4 -4.11 3.45 -10.97
C HIS A 4 -2.76 4.08 -10.56
N PHE A 5 -2.04 3.42 -9.65
CA PHE A 5 -0.72 3.82 -9.16
C PHE A 5 0.20 2.60 -9.12
N PRO A 6 0.81 2.22 -10.26
CA PRO A 6 1.71 1.07 -10.29
C PRO A 6 3.01 1.39 -9.53
N PHE A 7 3.62 0.37 -8.93
CA PHE A 7 4.98 0.49 -8.45
C PHE A 7 5.96 0.63 -9.64
N PRO A 8 6.99 1.46 -9.51
CA PRO A 8 8.03 1.58 -10.53
C PRO A 8 8.77 0.24 -10.70
N ASN A 9 8.83 -0.25 -11.94
CA ASN A 9 9.41 -1.56 -12.28
C ASN A 9 10.93 -1.63 -12.07
N ASP A 10 11.59 -0.47 -12.02
CA ASP A 10 13.04 -0.29 -11.93
C ASP A 10 13.54 -0.10 -10.49
N LEU A 11 12.64 -0.03 -9.51
CA LEU A 11 12.98 0.12 -8.10
C LEU A 11 12.60 -1.11 -7.31
N ASP A 12 13.52 -1.57 -6.46
CA ASP A 12 13.24 -2.60 -5.49
C ASP A 12 12.30 -2.07 -4.38
N PRO A 13 11.52 -2.95 -3.71
CA PRO A 13 10.56 -2.53 -2.70
C PRO A 13 11.17 -1.77 -1.50
N ASP A 14 12.40 -2.08 -1.09
CA ASP A 14 13.09 -1.33 -0.03
C ASP A 14 13.34 0.12 -0.46
N SER A 15 13.81 0.32 -1.70
CA SER A 15 14.00 1.64 -2.29
C SER A 15 12.69 2.42 -2.35
N ILE A 16 11.58 1.76 -2.71
CA ILE A 16 10.25 2.39 -2.71
C ILE A 16 9.89 2.87 -1.30
N TYR A 17 9.98 2.00 -0.29
CA TYR A 17 9.67 2.36 1.10
C TYR A 17 10.53 3.53 1.59
N ARG A 18 11.85 3.45 1.40
CA ARG A 18 12.80 4.49 1.82
C ARG A 18 12.53 5.83 1.15
N ASN A 19 12.26 5.82 -0.16
CA ASN A 19 11.95 7.04 -0.90
C ASN A 19 10.67 7.70 -0.39
N LYS A 20 9.61 6.91 -0.15
CA LYS A 20 8.35 7.44 0.41
C LYS A 20 8.54 8.01 1.81
N LYS A 21 9.25 7.29 2.68
CA LYS A 21 9.58 7.76 4.04
C LYS A 21 10.36 9.07 4.00
N SER A 22 11.44 9.14 3.22
CA SER A 22 12.25 10.35 3.08
C SER A 22 11.45 11.54 2.56
N SER A 23 10.54 11.32 1.59
CA SER A 23 9.66 12.37 1.09
C SER A 23 8.71 12.91 2.16
N LEU A 24 8.12 12.02 2.98
CA LEU A 24 7.23 12.42 4.08
C LEU A 24 7.98 13.17 5.19
N GLU A 25 9.19 12.72 5.55
CA GLU A 25 10.06 13.40 6.51
C GLU A 25 10.43 14.81 6.05
N LYS A 26 10.73 14.99 4.75
CA LYS A 26 10.98 16.32 4.14
C LYS A 26 9.76 17.23 4.20
N MET A 27 8.55 16.68 4.21
CA MET A 27 7.29 17.43 4.40
C MET A 27 6.97 17.70 5.88
N GLY A 28 7.82 17.24 6.81
CA GLY A 28 7.65 17.45 8.25
C GLY A 28 6.95 16.29 8.98
N TYR A 29 6.53 15.24 8.28
CA TYR A 29 5.93 14.06 8.90
C TYR A 29 7.02 13.13 9.44
N ARG A 30 7.16 13.07 10.76
CA ARG A 30 8.18 12.24 11.45
C ARG A 30 7.62 11.00 12.16
N GLY A 31 6.34 10.70 11.92
CA GLY A 31 5.66 9.54 12.50
C GLY A 31 6.11 8.21 11.89
N ALA A 32 5.63 7.11 12.47
CA ALA A 32 5.77 5.80 11.86
C ALA A 32 5.05 5.76 10.50
N LEU A 33 5.67 5.09 9.52
CA LEU A 33 5.10 4.93 8.18
C LEU A 33 4.54 3.52 8.04
N SER A 34 3.26 3.43 7.71
CA SER A 34 2.60 2.22 7.22
C SER A 34 2.15 2.44 5.78
N ILE A 35 2.43 1.48 4.89
CA ILE A 35 2.03 1.50 3.49
C ILE A 35 1.21 0.24 3.22
N LYS A 36 -0.02 0.43 2.70
CA LYS A 36 -0.87 -0.65 2.20
C LYS A 36 -1.08 -0.50 0.69
N ALA A 37 -0.88 -1.56 -0.07
CA ALA A 37 -1.08 -1.60 -1.52
C ALA A 37 -2.20 -2.60 -1.87
N TYR A 38 -3.25 -2.10 -2.53
CA TYR A 38 -4.41 -2.90 -2.94
C TYR A 38 -4.24 -3.34 -4.38
N VAL A 39 -4.02 -4.64 -4.60
CA VAL A 39 -3.60 -5.18 -5.90
C VAL A 39 -4.55 -6.27 -6.38
N ASP A 40 -4.53 -6.51 -7.70
CA ASP A 40 -5.22 -7.65 -8.30
C ASP A 40 -4.37 -8.92 -8.08
N LYS A 41 -5.01 -10.01 -7.66
CA LYS A 41 -4.33 -11.29 -7.41
C LYS A 41 -3.55 -11.79 -8.63
N GLU A 42 -4.14 -11.67 -9.82
CA GLU A 42 -3.51 -12.10 -11.08
C GLU A 42 -2.18 -11.39 -11.37
N LYS A 43 -1.94 -10.22 -10.76
CA LYS A 43 -0.72 -9.42 -10.97
C LYS A 43 0.34 -9.59 -9.88
N PHE A 44 0.00 -10.18 -8.74
CA PHE A 44 0.89 -10.35 -7.60
C PHE A 44 0.98 -11.84 -7.25
N THR A 45 2.09 -12.46 -7.64
CA THR A 45 2.41 -13.83 -7.21
C THR A 45 2.75 -13.85 -5.72
N ASP A 46 2.61 -15.00 -5.06
CA ASP A 46 2.93 -15.15 -3.64
C ASP A 46 4.38 -14.71 -3.30
N GLY A 47 5.32 -14.95 -4.23
CA GLY A 47 6.71 -14.49 -4.08
C GLY A 47 6.86 -12.97 -4.14
N LEU A 48 6.04 -12.27 -4.94
CA LEU A 48 6.02 -10.80 -4.91
C LEU A 48 5.38 -10.29 -3.62
N VAL A 49 4.32 -10.94 -3.13
CA VAL A 49 3.67 -10.57 -1.86
C VAL A 49 4.68 -10.59 -0.71
N SER A 50 5.50 -11.65 -0.61
CA SER A 50 6.51 -11.74 0.44
C SER A 50 7.59 -10.66 0.32
N VAL A 51 8.13 -10.44 -0.89
CA VAL A 51 9.20 -9.45 -1.12
C VAL A 51 8.74 -8.04 -0.73
N TYR A 52 7.50 -7.65 -1.06
CA TYR A 52 6.98 -6.34 -0.66
C TYR A 52 6.66 -6.25 0.83
N SER A 53 6.15 -7.33 1.43
CA SER A 53 5.86 -7.38 2.87
C SER A 53 7.15 -7.24 3.70
N ASP A 54 8.23 -7.91 3.30
CA ASP A 54 9.54 -7.82 3.95
C ASP A 54 10.12 -6.40 3.90
N ALA A 55 9.81 -5.64 2.84
CA ALA A 55 10.19 -4.24 2.70
C ALA A 55 9.27 -3.26 3.48
N GLY A 56 8.28 -3.76 4.22
CA GLY A 56 7.35 -2.94 5.00
C GLY A 56 6.18 -2.37 4.19
N ILE A 57 5.85 -2.98 3.04
CA ILE A 57 4.69 -2.63 2.21
C ILE A 57 3.70 -3.79 2.28
N GLU A 58 2.59 -3.58 2.98
CA GLU A 58 1.55 -4.60 3.13
C GLU A 58 0.74 -4.74 1.82
N ILE A 59 0.72 -5.93 1.25
CA ILE A 59 -0.05 -6.23 0.03
C ILE A 59 -1.43 -6.77 0.41
N ILE A 60 -2.47 -6.04 0.03
CA ILE A 60 -3.86 -6.39 0.24
C ILE A 60 -4.45 -6.90 -1.08
N ILE A 61 -4.89 -8.15 -1.09
CA ILE A 61 -5.57 -8.79 -2.21
C ILE A 61 -7.03 -8.99 -1.82
N PRO A 62 -7.98 -8.21 -2.34
CA PRO A 62 -9.39 -8.41 -2.04
C PRO A 62 -9.88 -9.77 -2.57
N ARG A 63 -10.96 -10.27 -1.97
CA ARG A 63 -11.55 -11.57 -2.35
C ARG A 63 -12.13 -11.54 -3.77
N ASP A 64 -12.68 -10.41 -4.18
CA ASP A 64 -13.16 -10.16 -5.54
C ASP A 64 -12.13 -9.30 -6.27
N GLU A 65 -11.77 -9.70 -7.49
CA GLU A 65 -10.76 -9.05 -8.32
C GLU A 65 -11.32 -7.83 -9.08
N SER A 66 -12.61 -7.51 -8.88
CA SER A 66 -13.21 -6.30 -9.43
C SER A 66 -12.55 -5.03 -8.88
N GLU A 67 -12.47 -4.00 -9.73
CA GLU A 67 -12.03 -2.67 -9.30
C GLU A 67 -12.87 -2.16 -8.12
N SER A 68 -14.19 -2.39 -8.17
CA SER A 68 -15.12 -2.02 -7.10
C SER A 68 -14.74 -2.64 -5.77
N ALA A 69 -14.34 -3.92 -5.73
CA ALA A 69 -13.92 -4.59 -4.52
C ALA A 69 -12.62 -4.00 -3.95
N ARG A 70 -11.63 -3.68 -4.79
CA ARG A 70 -10.41 -2.98 -4.35
C ARG A 70 -10.70 -1.60 -3.77
N VAL A 71 -11.51 -0.80 -4.47
CA VAL A 71 -11.88 0.55 -3.99
C VAL A 71 -12.65 0.45 -2.69
N HIS A 72 -13.58 -0.50 -2.58
CA HIS A 72 -14.32 -0.74 -1.36
C HIS A 72 -13.39 -1.12 -0.19
N SER A 73 -12.45 -2.06 -0.39
CA SER A 73 -11.46 -2.43 0.63
C SER A 73 -10.60 -1.24 1.07
N LEU A 74 -10.11 -0.43 0.12
CA LEU A 74 -9.36 0.80 0.43
C LEU A 74 -10.18 1.76 1.30
N LEU A 75 -11.44 2.01 0.93
CA LEU A 75 -12.31 2.94 1.66
C LEU A 75 -12.64 2.45 3.07
N VAL A 76 -12.90 1.15 3.23
CA VAL A 76 -13.14 0.54 4.54
C VAL A 76 -11.90 0.69 5.44
N ASP A 77 -10.70 0.39 4.94
CA ASP A 77 -9.47 0.51 5.71
C ASP A 77 -9.18 1.96 6.13
N ILE A 78 -9.42 2.94 5.24
CA ILE A 78 -9.28 4.36 5.59
C ILE A 78 -10.26 4.75 6.69
N ALA A 79 -11.52 4.31 6.59
CA ALA A 79 -12.54 4.60 7.60
C ALA A 79 -12.21 3.96 8.96
N MET A 80 -11.72 2.71 8.96
CA MET A 80 -11.28 2.01 10.16
C MET A 80 -10.07 2.70 10.78
N TRP A 81 -9.07 3.08 9.97
CA TRP A 81 -7.92 3.84 10.44
C TRP A 81 -8.34 5.17 11.09
N ALA A 82 -9.27 5.90 10.49
CA ALA A 82 -9.77 7.16 11.04
C ALA A 82 -10.53 6.98 12.37
N LEU A 83 -11.27 5.87 12.52
CA LEU A 83 -11.94 5.52 13.76
C LEU A 83 -10.95 5.22 14.89
N GLU A 84 -9.85 4.54 14.57
CA GLU A 84 -8.77 4.19 15.51
C GLU A 84 -7.85 5.38 15.84
N ASN A 85 -7.83 6.40 14.98
CA ASN A 85 -6.95 7.57 15.08
C ASN A 85 -7.78 8.87 15.03
N PRO A 86 -8.64 9.15 16.04
CA PRO A 86 -9.50 10.33 16.03
C PRO A 86 -8.66 11.61 16.04
N ALA A 87 -9.11 12.62 15.29
CA ALA A 87 -8.50 13.94 15.32
C ALA A 87 -8.68 14.57 16.71
N THR A 88 -7.56 14.87 17.37
CA THR A 88 -7.49 15.64 18.62
C THR A 88 -7.52 17.13 18.37
#